data_AF-A0A0K6GGN6-F1
#
_entry.id   AF-A0A0K6GGN6-F1
#
_cell.length_a   1.000
_cell.length_b   1.000
_cell.length_c   1.000
_cell.angle_alpha   90.00
_cell.angle_beta   90.00
_cell.angle_gamma   90.00
#
_symmetry.space_group_name_H-M   'P 1'
#
loop_
_entity.id
_entity.type
_entity.pdbx_description
1 polymer ?
#
loop_
_entity_poly.entity_id
_entity_poly.type
_entity_poly.pdbx_seq_one_letter_code
_entity_poly.pdbx_strand_id
1 'polypeptide(L)'
;MNQYSPDFDFTPIQTASADIDNILYELVDYVKKFKCPPELDFYTNTKDGLVLLNNEKNRPFIDQLRKFAGLWTRLARVQTYGCEELEDKHMATATAIERALFRMKEYQLRLYDECTGAH
;
A
#
# COMPACT_ATOMS: atom_id res chain seq x y z
N MET A 1 -10.06 -44.11 26.76
CA MET A 1 -9.40 -42.80 26.96
C MET A 1 -9.51 -42.03 25.66
N ASN A 2 -10.51 -41.16 25.52
CA ASN A 2 -10.62 -40.22 24.43
C ASN A 2 -10.75 -38.84 25.08
N GLN A 3 -9.70 -38.03 25.01
CA GLN A 3 -9.79 -36.59 25.22
C GLN A 3 -9.39 -35.93 23.90
N TYR A 4 -10.31 -35.97 22.94
CA TYR A 4 -10.33 -34.99 21.86
C TYR A 4 -11.04 -33.76 22.44
N SER A 5 -10.29 -32.70 22.67
CA SER A 5 -10.88 -31.39 22.98
C SER A 5 -11.51 -30.84 21.70
N PRO A 6 -12.81 -30.53 21.69
CA PRO A 6 -13.39 -29.74 20.62
C PRO A 6 -13.00 -28.26 20.84
N ASP A 7 -13.03 -27.46 19.78
CA ASP A 7 -13.01 -25.99 19.83
C ASP A 7 -11.65 -25.29 19.69
N PHE A 8 -10.73 -25.78 18.85
CA PHE A 8 -9.86 -24.82 18.15
C PHE A 8 -10.68 -24.16 17.04
N ASP A 9 -11.32 -23.03 17.37
CA ASP A 9 -12.05 -22.24 16.40
C ASP A 9 -11.04 -21.59 15.43
N PHE A 10 -10.82 -22.22 14.29
CA PHE A 10 -9.96 -21.70 13.22
C PHE A 10 -10.61 -20.56 12.44
N THR A 11 -11.84 -20.16 12.76
CA THR A 11 -12.55 -19.10 12.05
C THR A 11 -11.78 -17.78 12.06
N PRO A 12 -11.22 -17.29 13.19
CA PRO A 12 -10.47 -16.04 13.22
C PRO A 12 -9.19 -16.09 12.38
N ILE A 13 -8.48 -17.22 12.38
CA ILE A 13 -7.25 -17.42 11.59
C ILE A 13 -7.57 -17.44 10.10
N GLN A 14 -8.63 -18.14 9.69
CA GLN A 14 -9.08 -18.18 8.30
C GLN A 14 -9.57 -16.80 7.83
N THR A 15 -10.30 -16.07 8.67
CA THR A 15 -10.73 -14.70 8.36
C THR A 15 -9.53 -13.76 8.21
N ALA A 16 -8.56 -13.81 9.12
CA ALA A 16 -7.34 -13.01 9.00
C ALA A 16 -6.54 -13.35 7.74
N SER A 17 -6.42 -14.64 7.41
CA SER A 17 -5.75 -15.08 6.17
C SER A 17 -6.44 -14.53 4.92
N ALA A 18 -7.77 -14.59 4.86
CA ALA A 18 -8.57 -14.10 3.74
C ALA A 18 -8.52 -12.56 3.64
N ASP A 19 -8.48 -11.85 4.77
CA ASP A 19 -8.34 -10.40 4.80
C ASP A 19 -7.00 -9.94 4.23
N ILE A 20 -5.91 -10.64 4.57
CA ILE A 20 -4.57 -10.37 4.00
C ILE A 20 -4.56 -10.65 2.50
N ASP A 21 -5.15 -11.77 2.05
CA ASP A 21 -5.27 -12.06 0.62
C ASP A 21 -6.03 -10.97 -0.13
N ASN A 22 -7.16 -10.53 0.42
CA ASN A 22 -7.97 -9.48 -0.20
C ASN A 22 -7.17 -8.17 -0.31
N ILE A 23 -6.42 -7.80 0.73
CA ILE A 23 -5.52 -6.63 0.69
C ILE A 23 -4.47 -6.78 -0.42
N LEU A 24 -3.86 -7.96 -0.56
CA LEU A 24 -2.88 -8.22 -1.61
C LEU A 24 -3.51 -8.17 -3.01
N TYR A 25 -4.70 -8.75 -3.19
CA TYR A 25 -5.44 -8.67 -4.45
C TYR A 25 -5.78 -7.24 -4.83
N GLU A 26 -6.26 -6.43 -3.88
CA GLU A 26 -6.53 -5.01 -4.10
C GLU A 26 -5.26 -4.23 -4.45
N LEU A 27 -4.13 -4.51 -3.78
CA LEU A 27 -2.85 -3.91 -4.13
C LEU A 27 -2.49 -4.19 -5.59
N VAL A 28 -2.58 -5.45 -6.01
CA VAL A 28 -2.28 -5.87 -7.39
C VAL A 28 -3.22 -5.19 -8.39
N ASP A 29 -4.51 -5.11 -8.07
CA ASP A 29 -5.52 -4.45 -8.91
C ASP A 29 -5.23 -2.96 -9.06
N TYR A 30 -4.93 -2.28 -7.95
CA TYR A 30 -4.57 -0.86 -7.94
C TYR A 30 -3.29 -0.61 -8.74
N VAL A 31 -2.26 -1.44 -8.61
CA VAL A 31 -1.02 -1.31 -9.39
C VAL A 31 -1.28 -1.53 -10.89
N LYS A 32 -2.06 -2.55 -11.26
CA LYS A 32 -2.34 -2.88 -12.66
C LYS A 32 -3.19 -1.83 -13.37
N LYS A 33 -4.18 -1.26 -12.68
CA LYS A 33 -5.10 -0.26 -13.25
C LYS A 33 -4.52 1.15 -13.25
N PHE A 34 -3.50 1.41 -12.44
CA PHE A 34 -2.94 2.74 -12.31
C PHE A 34 -2.18 3.15 -13.56
N LYS A 35 -2.61 4.27 -14.15
CA LYS A 35 -1.87 4.96 -15.21
C LYS A 35 -1.20 6.16 -14.57
N CYS A 36 0.13 6.16 -14.60
CA CYS A 36 0.89 7.25 -14.01
C CYS A 36 0.71 8.53 -14.84
N PRO A 37 0.34 9.67 -14.23
CA PRO A 37 0.28 10.95 -14.94
C PRO A 37 1.67 11.33 -15.46
N PRO A 38 1.81 11.78 -16.72
CA PRO A 38 3.11 12.08 -17.32
C PRO A 38 3.83 13.27 -16.65
N GLU A 39 3.09 14.11 -15.93
CA GLU A 39 3.58 15.29 -15.25
C GLU A 39 2.82 15.47 -13.93
N LEU A 40 3.46 16.12 -12.97
CA LEU A 40 2.86 16.47 -11.68
C LEU A 40 3.10 17.95 -11.39
N ASP A 41 2.11 18.60 -10.79
CA ASP A 41 2.24 20.00 -10.39
C ASP A 41 2.70 20.09 -8.93
N PHE A 42 3.89 20.62 -8.72
CA PHE A 42 4.52 20.73 -7.40
C PHE A 42 4.30 22.11 -6.77
N TYR A 43 4.30 22.18 -5.43
CA TYR A 43 4.40 23.46 -4.73
C TYR A 43 5.82 24.01 -4.84
N THR A 44 5.95 25.24 -5.34
CA THR A 44 7.23 25.91 -5.59
C THR A 44 7.94 26.42 -4.34
N ASN A 45 7.29 26.44 -3.17
CA ASN A 45 7.83 27.04 -1.93
C ASN A 45 7.78 26.10 -0.72
N THR A 46 8.03 24.81 -0.93
CA THR A 46 8.12 23.83 0.17
C THR A 46 9.57 23.41 0.37
N LYS A 47 10.01 23.30 1.63
CA LYS A 47 11.39 22.92 1.98
C LYS A 47 11.81 21.57 1.36
N ASP A 48 10.85 20.68 1.15
CA ASP A 48 11.09 19.33 0.63
C ASP A 48 10.82 19.19 -0.87
N GLY A 49 10.28 20.21 -1.55
CA GLY A 49 10.02 20.25 -3.00
C GLY A 49 8.95 19.27 -3.53
N LEU A 50 8.75 18.14 -2.85
CA LEU A 50 7.91 17.02 -3.24
C LEU A 50 6.45 17.16 -2.78
N VAL A 51 5.98 18.35 -2.43
CA VAL A 51 4.57 18.53 -2.07
C VAL A 51 3.76 18.76 -3.34
N LEU A 52 2.74 17.94 -3.57
CA LEU A 52 1.87 18.02 -4.75
C LEU A 52 0.71 18.98 -4.53
N LEU A 53 0.39 19.78 -5.55
CA LEU A 53 -0.84 20.57 -5.59
C LEU A 53 -2.06 19.64 -5.63
N ASN A 54 -3.10 19.97 -4.86
CA ASN A 54 -4.35 19.21 -4.89
C ASN A 54 -5.24 19.71 -6.04
N ASN A 55 -4.91 19.29 -7.26
CA ASN A 55 -5.63 19.66 -8.48
C ASN A 55 -6.04 18.41 -9.29
N GLU A 56 -6.79 18.61 -10.38
CA GLU A 56 -7.30 17.50 -11.20
C GLU A 56 -6.19 16.68 -11.85
N LYS A 57 -5.06 17.31 -12.22
CA LYS A 57 -3.91 16.66 -12.85
C LYS A 57 -3.21 15.68 -11.90
N ASN A 58 -2.99 16.09 -10.65
CA ASN A 58 -2.34 15.28 -9.62
C ASN A 58 -3.30 14.28 -8.96
N ARG A 59 -4.61 14.47 -9.11
CA ARG A 59 -5.63 13.66 -8.44
C ARG A 59 -5.45 12.15 -8.65
N PRO A 60 -5.18 11.62 -9.86
CA PRO A 60 -4.95 10.18 -10.02
C PRO A 60 -3.76 9.67 -9.19
N PHE A 61 -2.68 10.44 -9.11
CA PHE A 61 -1.49 10.08 -8.34
C PHE A 61 -1.76 10.15 -6.83
N ILE A 62 -2.40 11.23 -6.36
CA ILE A 62 -2.79 11.40 -4.95
C ILE A 62 -3.77 10.31 -4.51
N ASP A 63 -4.77 10.01 -5.33
CA ASP A 63 -5.77 8.98 -5.02
C ASP A 63 -5.13 7.59 -4.96
N GLN A 64 -4.12 7.32 -5.79
CA GLN A 64 -3.36 6.08 -5.73
C GLN A 64 -2.52 5.97 -4.43
N LEU A 65 -1.85 7.05 -4.00
CA LEU A 65 -1.14 7.08 -2.71
C LEU A 65 -2.11 6.82 -1.55
N ARG A 66 -3.29 7.45 -1.57
CA ARG A 66 -4.34 7.24 -0.56
C ARG A 66 -4.82 5.81 -0.52
N LYS A 67 -5.00 5.16 -1.67
CA LYS A 67 -5.36 3.74 -1.74
C LYS A 67 -4.31 2.86 -1.05
N PHE A 68 -3.02 3.07 -1.34
CA PHE A 68 -1.95 2.31 -0.70
C PHE A 68 -1.86 2.56 0.81
N ALA A 69 -2.02 3.81 1.26
CA ALA A 69 -2.11 4.12 2.68
C ALA A 69 -3.33 3.46 3.36
N GLY A 70 -4.45 3.37 2.65
CA GLY A 70 -5.64 2.65 3.09
C GLY A 70 -5.40 1.14 3.25
N LEU A 71 -4.71 0.52 2.29
CA LEU A 71 -4.29 -0.88 2.38
C LEU A 71 -3.34 -1.13 3.56
N TRP A 72 -2.36 -0.24 3.76
CA TRP A 72 -1.45 -0.31 4.90
C TRP A 72 -2.19 -0.26 6.24
N THR A 73 -3.13 0.68 6.36
CA THR A 73 -3.95 0.83 7.57
C THR A 73 -4.84 -0.37 7.82
N ARG A 74 -5.38 -0.99 6.76
CA ARG A 74 -6.17 -2.22 6.87
C ARG A 74 -5.30 -3.39 7.30
N LEU A 75 -4.13 -3.55 6.70
CA LEU A 75 -3.18 -4.61 7.05
C LEU A 75 -2.74 -4.51 8.51
N ALA A 76 -2.46 -3.30 9.00
CA ALA A 76 -2.06 -3.06 10.40
C ALA A 76 -3.15 -3.44 11.43
N ARG A 77 -4.41 -3.58 11.00
CA ARG A 77 -5.53 -4.00 11.87
C ARG A 77 -5.72 -5.52 11.90
N VAL A 78 -5.13 -6.25 10.96
CA VAL A 78 -5.25 -7.72 10.93
C VAL A 78 -4.36 -8.30 12.03
N GLN A 79 -4.96 -9.10 12.91
CA GLN A 79 -4.23 -9.85 13.93
C GLN A 79 -3.70 -11.15 13.34
N THR A 80 -2.45 -11.50 13.65
CA THR A 80 -1.81 -12.74 13.21
C THR A 80 -1.98 -13.90 14.20
N TYR A 81 -2.49 -13.61 15.40
CA TYR A 81 -2.76 -14.60 16.46
C TYR A 81 -1.54 -15.46 16.85
N GLY A 82 -0.32 -14.99 16.61
CA GLY A 82 0.91 -15.77 16.82
C GLY A 82 1.05 -16.97 15.87
N CYS A 83 0.27 -17.01 14.78
CA CYS A 83 0.38 -18.01 13.75
C CYS A 83 1.48 -17.60 12.76
N GLU A 84 2.57 -18.37 12.72
CA GLU A 84 3.75 -18.11 11.88
C GLU A 84 3.38 -17.90 10.40
N GLU A 85 2.50 -18.73 9.85
CA GLU A 85 2.04 -18.59 8.46
C GLU A 85 1.32 -17.24 8.22
N LEU A 86 0.52 -16.77 9.18
CA LEU A 86 -0.13 -15.47 9.08
C LEU A 86 0.87 -14.32 9.22
N GLU A 87 1.89 -14.46 10.07
CA GLU A 87 2.95 -13.46 10.25
C GLU A 87 3.78 -13.30 8.98
N ASP A 88 4.20 -14.41 8.36
CA ASP A 88 4.92 -14.41 7.10
C ASP A 88 4.09 -13.75 5.99
N LYS A 89 2.82 -14.11 5.89
CA LYS A 89 1.90 -13.55 4.90
C LYS A 89 1.65 -12.06 5.12
N HIS A 90 1.49 -11.64 6.37
CA HIS A 90 1.33 -10.23 6.75
C HIS A 90 2.57 -9.44 6.36
N MET A 91 3.77 -9.93 6.70
CA MET A 91 5.04 -9.29 6.38
C MET A 91 5.30 -9.21 4.87
N ALA A 92 4.99 -10.27 4.13
CA ALA A 92 5.11 -10.28 2.68
C ALA A 92 4.18 -9.22 2.04
N THR A 93 2.96 -9.10 2.54
CA THR A 93 1.99 -8.11 2.07
C THR A 93 2.42 -6.68 2.44
N ALA A 94 2.94 -6.46 3.64
CA ALA A 94 3.50 -5.18 4.07
C ALA A 94 4.65 -4.78 3.13
N THR A 95 5.61 -5.67 2.90
CA THR A 95 6.73 -5.45 1.99
C THR A 95 6.26 -5.10 0.57
N ALA A 96 5.19 -5.73 0.09
CA ALA A 96 4.63 -5.42 -1.22
C ALA A 96 4.04 -3.99 -1.29
N ILE A 97 3.31 -3.56 -0.25
CA ILE A 97 2.77 -2.19 -0.16
C ILE A 97 3.90 -1.17 -0.07
N GLU A 98 4.92 -1.41 0.76
CA GLU A 98 6.09 -0.53 0.88
C GLU A 98 6.80 -0.36 -0.46
N ARG A 99 7.03 -1.46 -1.19
CA ARG A 99 7.64 -1.42 -2.53
C ARG A 99 6.80 -0.61 -3.51
N ALA A 100 5.47 -0.71 -3.45
CA ALA A 100 4.58 0.07 -4.30
C ALA A 100 4.65 1.58 -3.98
N LEU A 101 4.65 1.93 -2.69
CA LEU A 101 4.83 3.30 -2.20
C LEU A 101 6.21 3.87 -2.60
N PHE A 102 7.26 3.07 -2.45
CA PHE A 102 8.62 3.45 -2.83
C PHE A 102 8.72 3.79 -4.31
N ARG A 103 8.18 2.93 -5.20
CA ARG A 103 8.15 3.20 -6.65
C ARG A 103 7.39 4.46 -7.02
N MET A 104 6.28 4.76 -6.31
CA MET A 104 5.57 6.02 -6.51
C MET A 104 6.43 7.22 -6.10
N LYS A 105 7.15 7.12 -4.98
CA LYS A 105 8.07 8.18 -4.54
C LYS A 105 9.23 8.38 -5.52
N GLU A 106 9.81 7.31 -6.06
CA GLU A 106 10.84 7.39 -7.11
C GLU A 106 10.31 8.09 -8.35
N TYR A 107 9.09 7.74 -8.79
CA TYR A 107 8.46 8.39 -9.93
C TYR A 107 8.23 9.88 -9.70
N GLN A 108 7.73 10.23 -8.51
CA GLN A 108 7.52 11.60 -8.11
C GLN A 108 8.82 12.42 -8.08
N LEU A 109 9.90 11.84 -7.55
CA LEU A 109 11.22 12.47 -7.52
C LEU A 109 11.74 12.71 -8.94
N ARG A 110 11.61 11.72 -9.83
CA ARG A 110 12.02 11.87 -11.23
C ARG A 110 11.30 13.03 -11.93
N LEU A 111 9.98 13.14 -11.76
CA LEU A 111 9.22 14.25 -12.34
C LEU A 111 9.57 15.60 -11.71
N TYR A 112 9.91 15.61 -10.43
CA TYR A 112 10.38 16.82 -9.75
C TYR A 112 11.73 17.29 -10.32
N ASP A 113 12.67 16.37 -10.50
CA ASP A 113 13.99 16.65 -11.08
C ASP A 113 13.85 17.13 -12.54
N GLU A 114 12.97 16.52 -13.33
CA GLU A 114 12.64 16.97 -14.70
C GLU A 114 12.02 18.38 -14.72
N CYS A 115 11.18 18.71 -13.72
CA CYS A 115 10.52 20.02 -13.60
C CYS A 115 11.46 21.13 -13.10
N THR A 116 12.41 20.79 -12.21
CA THR A 116 13.37 21.74 -11.60
C THR A 116 14.72 21.80 -12.32
N GLY A 117 14.99 20.85 -13.22
CA GLY A 117 16.27 20.62 -13.88
C GLY A 117 16.25 20.79 -15.40
N ALA A 118 15.78 21.95 -15.88
CA ALA A 118 16.33 22.57 -17.08
C ALA A 118 17.26 23.73 -16.65
N HIS A 119 18.43 23.39 -16.11
CA HIS A 119 19.53 24.33 -15.85
C HIS A 119 20.85 23.73 -16.33
#